data_AF-A0A7S2YYD0-F1
#
_entry.id   AF-A0A7S2YYD0-F1
#
_cell.length_a   1.000
_cell.length_b   1.000
_cell.length_c   1.000
_cell.angle_alpha   90.00
_cell.angle_beta   90.00
_cell.angle_gamma   90.00
#
_symmetry.space_group_name_H-M   'P 1'
#
loop_
_entity.id
_entity.type
_entity.pdbx_description
1 polymer ?
#
loop_
_entity_poly.entity_id
_entity_poly.type
_entity_poly.pdbx_seq_one_letter_code
_entity_poly.pdbx_strand_id
1 'polypeptide(L)'
;LEEAREILEAMSTRGVEGSGGEAGGRELAPWPVNVHVIGKDILRFHSVYWPAMLTSAGLPTPSRVFSHGFLTKDGLKMGKSMGNTLDPIELLDAYGADAVRFYFLKSISFGNDGDFNEERFINVVNDSLANDVGNLVNRCLNLLRK
;
A
#
# COMPACT_ATOMS: atom_id res chain seq x y z
N LEU A 1 27.11 -8.01 -14.49
CA LEU A 1 26.31 -8.86 -15.39
C LEU A 1 26.14 -10.25 -14.77
N GLU A 2 27.23 -10.85 -14.27
CA GLU A 2 27.19 -12.09 -13.45
C GLU A 2 26.34 -11.96 -12.18
N GLU A 3 26.54 -10.91 -11.36
CA GLU A 3 25.74 -10.71 -10.12
C GLU A 3 24.24 -10.54 -10.39
N ALA A 4 23.87 -9.88 -11.50
CA ALA A 4 22.47 -9.74 -11.88
C ALA A 4 21.86 -11.07 -12.32
N ARG A 5 22.67 -11.93 -12.95
CA ARG A 5 22.29 -13.31 -13.32
C ARG A 5 22.14 -14.20 -12.09
N GLU A 6 23.06 -14.13 -11.12
CA GLU A 6 22.96 -14.89 -9.86
C GLU A 6 21.71 -14.50 -9.06
N ILE A 7 21.39 -13.20 -8.98
CA ILE A 7 20.16 -12.73 -8.32
C ILE A 7 18.92 -13.23 -9.08
N LEU A 8 18.94 -13.18 -10.42
CA LEU A 8 17.84 -13.67 -11.26
C LEU A 8 17.64 -15.18 -11.16
N GLU A 9 18.72 -15.95 -11.11
CA GLU A 9 18.69 -17.40 -10.96
C GLU A 9 18.19 -17.79 -9.55
N ALA A 10 18.64 -17.09 -8.50
CA ALA A 10 18.13 -17.25 -7.14
C ALA A 10 16.64 -16.88 -6.98
N MET A 11 16.14 -15.94 -7.79
CA MET A 11 14.72 -15.58 -7.83
C MET A 11 13.87 -16.58 -8.62
N SER A 12 14.46 -17.29 -9.58
CA SER A 12 13.79 -18.32 -10.39
C SER A 12 13.81 -19.70 -9.74
N THR A 13 14.83 -20.04 -8.94
CA THR A 13 15.00 -21.37 -8.32
C THR A 13 14.29 -21.52 -6.98
N ARG A 14 13.90 -20.43 -6.31
CA ARG A 14 13.10 -20.46 -5.06
C ARG A 14 11.59 -20.68 -5.29
N GLY A 15 11.25 -21.46 -6.31
CA GLY A 15 9.93 -22.05 -6.44
C GLY A 15 9.91 -23.43 -5.76
N VAL A 16 9.23 -23.50 -4.62
CA VAL A 16 8.72 -24.74 -3.98
C VAL A 16 9.77 -25.67 -3.37
N GLU A 17 9.98 -25.56 -2.05
CA GLU A 17 9.86 -26.69 -1.12
C GLU A 17 9.78 -26.17 0.32
N GLY A 18 8.66 -26.44 0.98
CA GLY A 18 8.44 -26.07 2.37
C GLY A 18 9.27 -26.95 3.31
N SER A 19 9.98 -26.33 4.24
CA SER A 19 10.27 -26.93 5.54
C SER A 19 10.46 -25.81 6.57
N GLY A 20 9.79 -25.98 7.71
CA GLY A 20 9.69 -24.99 8.76
C GLY A 20 11.05 -24.64 9.37
N GLY A 21 11.25 -23.35 9.61
CA GLY A 21 12.39 -22.81 10.34
C GLY A 21 12.13 -21.35 10.66
N GLU A 22 11.94 -21.06 11.95
CA GLU A 22 11.76 -19.73 12.50
C GLU A 22 13.01 -18.85 12.24
N ALA A 23 12.93 -18.00 11.21
CA ALA A 23 13.77 -16.83 11.07
C ALA A 23 12.96 -15.77 10.32
N GLY A 24 12.76 -14.60 10.92
CA GLY A 24 11.98 -13.48 10.38
C GLY A 24 12.58 -12.81 9.14
N GLY A 25 13.00 -13.58 8.14
CA GLY A 25 13.33 -13.12 6.81
C GLY A 25 12.05 -13.05 5.99
N ARG A 26 11.66 -11.85 5.56
CA ARG A 26 10.50 -11.64 4.69
C ARG A 26 10.73 -12.39 3.38
N GLU A 27 10.01 -13.49 3.17
CA GLU A 27 10.05 -14.27 1.94
C GLU A 27 9.77 -13.33 0.76
N LEU A 28 10.72 -13.19 -0.15
CA LEU A 28 10.58 -12.30 -1.31
C LEU A 28 9.49 -12.89 -2.20
N ALA A 29 8.53 -12.06 -2.61
CA ALA A 29 7.45 -12.51 -3.47
C ALA A 29 8.02 -13.18 -4.74
N PRO A 30 7.51 -14.35 -5.13
CA PRO A 30 8.05 -15.08 -6.27
C PRO A 30 7.92 -14.24 -7.54
N TRP A 31 8.96 -14.26 -8.36
CA TRP A 31 8.93 -13.67 -9.68
C TRP A 31 8.13 -14.58 -10.63
N PRO A 32 7.25 -14.05 -11.51
CA PRO A 32 6.99 -12.63 -11.79
C PRO A 32 6.03 -11.95 -10.82
N VAL A 33 6.26 -10.66 -10.58
CA VAL A 33 5.37 -9.83 -9.75
C VAL A 33 4.01 -9.65 -10.41
N ASN A 34 2.93 -9.97 -9.68
CA ASN A 34 1.57 -9.86 -10.21
C ASN A 34 1.09 -8.41 -10.36
N VAL A 35 1.42 -7.53 -9.41
CA VAL A 35 0.95 -6.14 -9.40
C VAL A 35 2.06 -5.18 -8.94
N HIS A 36 2.35 -4.17 -9.75
CA HIS A 36 3.15 -3.01 -9.34
C HIS A 36 2.24 -1.90 -8.85
N VAL A 37 2.34 -1.51 -7.59
CA VAL A 37 1.65 -0.33 -7.04
C VAL A 37 2.63 0.82 -6.98
N ILE A 38 2.36 1.90 -7.73
CA ILE A 38 3.27 3.03 -7.90
C ILE A 38 2.54 4.36 -7.88
N GLY A 39 3.29 5.46 -7.68
CA GLY A 39 2.80 6.81 -7.90
C GLY A 39 2.70 7.17 -9.38
N LYS A 40 1.77 8.08 -9.73
CA LYS A 40 1.56 8.52 -11.12
C LYS A 40 2.74 9.25 -11.76
N ASP A 41 3.66 9.77 -10.98
CA ASP A 41 4.89 10.44 -11.43
C ASP A 41 5.88 9.47 -12.11
N ILE A 42 5.91 8.21 -11.66
CA ILE A 42 6.83 7.20 -12.18
C ILE A 42 6.19 6.19 -13.14
N LEU A 43 4.93 6.40 -13.53
CA LEU A 43 4.17 5.49 -14.39
C LEU A 43 4.91 5.13 -15.69
N ARG A 44 5.52 6.11 -16.36
CA ARG A 44 6.27 5.88 -17.61
C ARG A 44 7.42 4.87 -17.43
N PHE A 45 8.06 4.85 -16.26
CA PHE A 45 9.18 3.95 -16.01
C PHE A 45 8.70 2.51 -15.85
N HIS A 46 7.58 2.30 -15.18
CA HIS A 46 7.05 0.96 -14.92
C HIS A 46 6.19 0.39 -16.05
N SER A 47 5.62 1.24 -16.91
CA SER A 47 4.77 0.80 -18.02
C SER A 47 5.46 0.79 -19.37
N VAL A 48 6.60 1.48 -19.54
CA VAL A 48 7.31 1.55 -20.83
C VAL A 48 8.74 1.00 -20.69
N TYR A 49 9.58 1.67 -19.90
CA TYR A 49 11.00 1.31 -19.85
C TYR A 49 11.23 -0.06 -19.19
N TRP A 50 10.56 -0.34 -18.08
CA TRP A 50 10.72 -1.59 -17.35
C TRP A 50 10.27 -2.81 -18.16
N PRO A 51 9.07 -2.85 -18.77
CA PRO A 51 8.67 -3.98 -19.62
C PRO A 51 9.57 -4.14 -20.86
N ALA A 52 10.06 -3.05 -21.45
CA ALA A 52 10.99 -3.10 -22.57
C ALA A 52 12.33 -3.75 -22.18
N MET A 53 12.90 -3.40 -21.02
CA MET A 53 14.11 -4.03 -20.50
C MET A 53 13.90 -5.52 -20.21
N LEU A 54 12.78 -5.89 -19.58
CA LEU A 54 12.45 -7.29 -19.30
C LEU A 54 12.28 -8.10 -20.59
N THR A 55 11.60 -7.53 -21.59
CA THR A 55 11.40 -8.17 -22.89
C THR A 55 12.75 -8.36 -23.60
N SER A 56 13.64 -7.36 -23.55
CA SER A 56 15.00 -7.47 -24.08
C SER A 56 15.85 -8.51 -23.37
N ALA A 57 15.58 -8.79 -22.09
CA ALA A 57 16.26 -9.81 -21.30
C ALA A 57 15.60 -11.21 -21.40
N GLY A 58 14.48 -11.35 -22.13
CA GLY A 58 13.73 -12.61 -22.22
C GLY A 58 13.00 -12.99 -20.93
N LEU A 59 12.70 -12.01 -20.07
CA LEU A 59 12.05 -12.20 -18.77
C LEU A 59 10.56 -11.89 -18.82
N PRO A 60 9.74 -12.53 -17.97
CA PRO A 60 8.30 -12.26 -17.91
C PRO A 60 8.03 -10.84 -17.40
N THR A 61 7.08 -10.15 -18.01
CA THR A 61 6.66 -8.79 -17.63
C THR A 61 5.62 -8.83 -16.51
N PRO A 62 5.49 -7.76 -15.70
CA PRO A 62 4.48 -7.69 -14.66
C PRO A 62 3.07 -7.80 -15.26
N SER A 63 2.18 -8.56 -14.60
CA SER A 63 0.82 -8.78 -15.11
C SER A 63 -0.05 -7.51 -15.05
N ARG A 64 0.21 -6.62 -14.10
CA ARG A 64 -0.52 -5.36 -13.93
C ARG A 64 0.35 -4.27 -13.33
N VAL A 65 0.23 -3.06 -13.86
CA VAL A 65 0.77 -1.84 -13.25
C VAL A 65 -0.41 -0.99 -12.79
N PHE A 66 -0.46 -0.70 -11.49
CA PHE A 66 -1.48 0.12 -10.85
C PHE A 66 -0.84 1.41 -10.35
N SER A 67 -1.36 2.54 -10.83
CA SER A 67 -0.88 3.86 -10.47
C SER A 67 -1.88 4.55 -9.56
N HIS A 68 -1.45 4.96 -8.36
CA HIS A 68 -2.24 5.82 -7.50
C HIS A 68 -1.94 7.30 -7.78
N GLY A 69 -2.88 8.18 -7.40
CA GLY A 69 -2.71 9.62 -7.50
C GLY A 69 -1.80 10.19 -6.41
N PHE A 70 -1.64 11.51 -6.42
CA PHE A 70 -0.94 12.22 -5.35
C PHE A 70 -1.82 12.37 -4.12
N LEU A 71 -1.16 12.48 -2.96
CA LEU A 71 -1.79 12.91 -1.73
C LEU A 71 -1.51 14.40 -1.52
N THR A 72 -2.55 15.19 -1.30
CA THR A 72 -2.49 16.59 -0.85
C THR A 72 -2.91 16.69 0.61
N LYS A 73 -2.54 17.79 1.27
CA LYS A 73 -2.99 18.13 2.62
C LYS A 73 -3.71 19.47 2.56
N ASP A 74 -4.97 19.52 2.98
CA ASP A 74 -5.82 20.71 2.97
C ASP A 74 -5.85 21.42 1.60
N GLY A 75 -5.93 20.64 0.52
CA GLY A 75 -5.91 21.10 -0.87
C GLY A 75 -4.54 21.56 -1.37
N LEU A 76 -3.50 21.54 -0.53
CA LEU A 76 -2.15 21.96 -0.89
C LEU A 76 -1.25 20.76 -1.15
N LYS A 77 -0.39 20.88 -2.17
CA LYS A 77 0.65 19.88 -2.42
C LYS A 77 1.57 19.79 -1.19
N MET A 78 1.79 18.58 -0.70
CA MET A 78 2.75 18.37 0.40
C MET A 78 4.16 18.69 -0.06
N GLY A 79 4.89 19.43 0.76
CA GLY A 79 6.29 19.75 0.51
C GLY A 79 7.02 20.17 1.77
N LYS A 80 8.31 19.81 1.85
CA LYS A 80 9.19 20.16 2.96
C LYS A 80 9.28 21.68 3.16
N SER A 81 9.24 22.45 2.07
CA SER A 81 9.36 23.91 2.09
C SER A 81 8.16 24.65 2.69
N MET A 82 6.97 24.05 2.63
CA MET A 82 5.72 24.65 3.13
C MET A 82 5.37 24.20 4.55
N GLY A 83 6.15 23.27 5.14
CA GLY A 83 5.86 22.70 6.46
C GLY A 83 4.58 21.86 6.53
N ASN A 84 3.89 21.63 5.41
CA ASN A 84 2.62 20.90 5.33
C ASN A 84 2.79 19.41 5.03
N THR A 85 3.97 18.85 5.34
CA THR A 85 4.22 17.43 5.15
C THR A 85 3.49 16.64 6.23
N LEU A 86 2.77 15.59 5.83
CA LEU A 86 2.14 14.67 6.75
C LEU A 86 3.18 13.65 7.23
N ASP A 87 3.51 13.66 8.52
CA ASP A 87 4.36 12.63 9.11
C ASP A 87 3.52 11.38 9.42
N PRO A 88 3.81 10.22 8.79
CA PRO A 88 3.08 9.00 9.06
C PRO A 88 3.27 8.50 10.49
N ILE A 89 4.41 8.73 11.13
CA ILE A 89 4.67 8.24 12.50
C ILE A 89 3.81 9.02 13.49
N GLU A 90 3.81 10.36 13.39
CA GLU A 90 2.97 11.19 14.26
C GLU A 90 1.48 10.87 14.10
N LEU A 91 1.02 10.62 12.86
CA LEU A 91 -0.36 10.25 12.60
C LEU A 91 -0.73 8.88 13.19
N LEU A 92 0.20 7.92 13.12
CA LEU A 92 0.03 6.58 13.71
C LEU A 92 0.01 6.64 15.24
N ASP A 93 0.87 7.44 15.85
CA ASP A 93 0.93 7.62 17.30
C ASP A 93 -0.33 8.31 17.84
N ALA A 94 -0.91 9.25 17.08
CA ALA A 94 -2.11 9.97 17.47
C ALA A 94 -3.41 9.14 17.34
N TYR A 95 -3.56 8.37 16.25
CA TYR A 95 -4.85 7.75 15.89
C TYR A 95 -4.83 6.23 15.76
N GLY A 96 -3.65 5.61 15.80
CA GLY A 96 -3.47 4.17 15.64
C GLY A 96 -3.47 3.70 14.18
N ALA A 97 -2.79 2.58 13.94
CA ALA A 97 -2.55 2.07 12.59
C ALA A 97 -3.81 1.69 11.81
N ASP A 98 -4.79 1.10 12.47
CA ASP A 98 -6.00 0.61 11.79
C ASP A 98 -6.89 1.75 11.32
N ALA A 99 -7.06 2.81 12.12
CA ALA A 99 -7.83 3.99 11.74
C ALA A 99 -7.20 4.69 10.53
N VAL A 100 -5.87 4.87 10.56
CA VAL A 100 -5.11 5.48 9.47
C VAL A 100 -5.23 4.66 8.18
N ARG A 101 -5.02 3.34 8.24
CA ARG A 101 -5.16 2.45 7.08
C ARG A 101 -6.59 2.47 6.54
N PHE A 102 -7.58 2.38 7.42
CA PHE A 102 -8.99 2.39 7.04
C PHE A 102 -9.35 3.69 6.30
N TYR A 103 -8.95 4.83 6.84
CA TYR A 103 -9.24 6.12 6.21
C TYR A 103 -8.64 6.23 4.82
N PHE A 104 -7.35 5.91 4.64
CA PHE A 104 -6.71 6.05 3.34
C PHE A 104 -7.28 5.09 2.29
N LEU A 105 -7.68 3.89 2.69
CA LEU A 105 -8.31 2.92 1.78
C LEU A 105 -9.76 3.29 1.43
N LYS A 106 -10.48 3.97 2.33
CA LYS A 106 -11.90 4.33 2.13
C LYS A 106 -12.09 5.69 1.47
N SER A 107 -11.34 6.71 1.91
CA SER A 107 -11.58 8.11 1.55
C SER A 107 -10.91 8.52 0.25
N ILE A 108 -9.83 7.85 -0.15
CA ILE A 108 -9.09 8.15 -1.37
C ILE A 108 -9.52 7.18 -2.46
N SER A 109 -10.08 7.73 -3.53
CA SER A 109 -10.40 6.95 -4.73
C SER A 109 -9.12 6.53 -5.43
N PHE A 110 -8.93 5.22 -5.55
CA PHE A 110 -7.80 4.61 -6.24
C PHE A 110 -7.65 5.14 -7.68
N GLY A 111 -6.50 5.73 -7.97
CA GLY A 111 -6.15 6.31 -9.28
C GLY A 111 -6.38 7.82 -9.40
N ASN A 112 -7.18 8.41 -8.52
CA ASN A 112 -7.36 9.85 -8.42
C ASN A 112 -6.45 10.45 -7.35
N ASP A 113 -6.27 11.77 -7.40
CA ASP A 113 -5.59 12.49 -6.33
C ASP A 113 -6.49 12.52 -5.09
N GLY A 114 -5.89 12.26 -3.93
CA GLY A 114 -6.56 12.25 -2.64
C GLY A 114 -6.16 13.48 -1.84
N ASP A 115 -7.09 13.99 -1.04
CA ASP A 115 -6.82 15.08 -0.11
C ASP A 115 -7.00 14.60 1.33
N PHE A 116 -5.99 14.90 2.15
CA PHE A 116 -6.01 14.66 3.58
C PHE A 116 -6.38 15.94 4.32
N ASN A 117 -7.44 15.87 5.10
CA ASN A 117 -7.85 16.88 6.06
C ASN A 117 -8.17 16.17 7.37
N GLU A 118 -7.61 16.67 8.47
CA GLU A 118 -7.67 15.99 9.77
C GLU A 118 -9.09 15.94 10.36
N GLU A 119 -9.87 17.01 10.19
CA GLU A 119 -11.27 17.04 10.64
C GLU A 119 -12.10 15.99 9.88
N ARG A 120 -11.92 15.92 8.55
CA ARG A 120 -12.56 14.90 7.71
C ARG A 120 -12.11 13.49 8.11
N PHE A 121 -10.83 13.31 8.42
CA PHE A 121 -10.29 12.04 8.91
C PHE A 121 -11.01 11.58 10.18
N ILE A 122 -11.07 12.44 11.20
CA ILE A 122 -11.73 12.13 12.47
C ILE A 122 -13.19 11.76 12.26
N ASN A 123 -13.93 12.55 11.46
CA ASN A 123 -15.34 12.31 11.19
C ASN A 123 -15.57 10.96 10.50
N VAL A 124 -14.81 10.65 9.43
CA VAL A 124 -14.96 9.38 8.70
C VAL A 124 -14.63 8.17 9.58
N VAL A 125 -13.58 8.27 10.39
CA VAL A 125 -13.17 7.19 11.30
C VAL A 125 -14.23 6.97 12.38
N ASN A 126 -14.71 8.03 13.03
CA ASN A 126 -15.75 7.93 14.06
C ASN A 126 -17.06 7.38 13.50
N ASP A 127 -17.52 7.89 12.36
CA ASP A 127 -18.77 7.42 11.76
C ASP A 127 -18.68 5.95 11.35
N SER A 128 -17.58 5.55 10.73
CA SER A 128 -17.47 4.18 10.21
C SER A 128 -17.12 3.16 11.28
N LEU A 129 -16.16 3.48 12.16
CA LEU A 129 -15.65 2.51 13.12
C LEU A 129 -16.43 2.55 14.43
N ALA A 130 -16.72 3.73 14.97
CA ALA A 130 -17.47 3.83 16.23
C ALA A 130 -18.97 3.66 16.00
N ASN A 131 -19.55 4.44 15.07
CA ASN A 131 -21.00 4.46 14.89
C ASN A 131 -21.54 3.25 14.12
N ASP A 132 -20.87 2.76 13.08
CA ASP A 132 -21.38 1.59 12.35
C ASP A 132 -20.88 0.28 12.97
N VAL A 133 -19.57 0.04 12.95
CA VAL A 133 -18.98 -1.24 13.40
C VAL A 133 -19.10 -1.42 14.91
N GLY A 134 -18.75 -0.39 15.69
CA GLY A 134 -18.80 -0.44 17.15
C GLY A 134 -20.21 -0.70 17.68
N ASN A 135 -21.21 0.02 17.15
CA ASN A 135 -22.61 -0.20 17.55
C ASN A 135 -23.12 -1.58 17.10
N LEU A 136 -22.74 -2.06 15.92
CA LEU A 136 -23.12 -3.39 15.45
C LEU A 136 -22.59 -4.47 16.41
N VAL A 137 -21.29 -4.44 16.71
CA VAL A 137 -20.65 -5.41 17.61
C VAL A 137 -21.28 -5.35 19.00
N ASN A 138 -21.50 -4.15 19.55
CA ASN A 138 -22.12 -3.98 20.86
C ASN A 138 -23.54 -4.59 20.90
N ARG A 139 -24.35 -4.38 19.85
CA ARG A 139 -25.69 -4.99 19.74
C ARG A 139 -25.62 -6.52 19.67
N CYS A 140 -24.73 -7.08 18.85
CA CYS A 140 -24.55 -8.53 18.75
C CYS A 140 -24.09 -9.16 20.08
N LEU A 141 -23.13 -8.53 20.78
CA LEU A 141 -22.65 -9.02 22.08
C LEU A 141 -23.73 -8.98 23.16
N ASN A 142 -24.55 -7.93 23.18
CA ASN A 142 -25.66 -7.84 24.13
C ASN A 142 -26.74 -8.90 23.88
N LEU A 143 -26.97 -9.29 22.62
CA LEU A 143 -27.88 -10.40 22.29
C LEU A 143 -27.32 -11.75 22.71
N LEU A 144 -26.00 -11.97 22.60
CA LEU A 144 -25.35 -13.22 23.02
C LEU A 144 -25.22 -13.38 24.54
N ARG A 145 -25.12 -12.26 25.27
CA ARG A 145 -25.03 -12.26 26.74
C ARG A 145 -26.39 -12.43 27.43
N LYS A 146 -27.48 -12.42 26.67
CA LYS A 146 -28.85 -12.54 27.17
C LYS A 146 -29.40 -13.91 26.88
#